data_AF-A0A349JY50-F1
#
_entry.id   AF-A0A349JY50-F1
#
_cell.length_a   1.000
_cell.length_b   1.000
_cell.length_c   1.000
_cell.angle_alpha   90.00
_cell.angle_beta   90.00
_cell.angle_gamma   90.00
#
_symmetry.space_group_name_H-M   'P 1'
#
loop_
_entity.id
_entity.type
_entity.pdbx_description
1 polymer ?
#
loop_
_entity_poly.entity_id
_entity_poly.type
_entity_poly.pdbx_seq_one_letter_code
_entity_poly.pdbx_strand_id
1 'polypeptide(L)'
;YATGGSDAEPVEDPVIALGLTSLNDGGAGLRNHLDISYKRNLSADEALFRAEISPDLQNWNSLDIHLVSIENHGDGTATYTYRSAFPIGARKREFLRLQVIRR
;
A
#
# COMPACT_ATOMS: atom_id res chain seq x y z
N TYR A 1 16.35 7.94 -6.53
CA TYR A 1 15.73 7.06 -5.52
C TYR A 1 14.29 6.76 -5.88
N ALA A 2 13.85 5.50 -5.75
CA ALA A 2 12.52 5.04 -6.20
C ALA A 2 11.34 5.64 -5.42
N THR A 3 11.59 6.08 -4.19
CA THR A 3 10.59 6.62 -3.27
C THR A 3 10.64 8.14 -3.12
N GLY A 4 11.53 8.81 -3.87
CA GLY A 4 11.70 10.26 -3.84
C GLY A 4 12.48 10.80 -2.63
N GLY A 5 12.74 9.99 -1.61
CA GLY A 5 13.61 10.34 -0.48
C GLY A 5 15.10 10.10 -0.77
N SER A 6 15.97 10.75 0.00
CA SER A 6 17.43 10.57 -0.02
C SER A 6 17.92 10.42 1.41
N ASP A 7 18.83 9.47 1.67
CA ASP A 7 19.43 9.30 3.01
C ASP A 7 20.26 10.53 3.44
N ALA A 8 20.67 11.37 2.47
CA ALA A 8 21.37 12.63 2.72
C ALA A 8 20.44 13.79 3.12
N GLU A 9 19.15 13.69 2.82
CA GLU A 9 18.13 14.71 3.07
C GLU A 9 16.87 14.01 3.59
N PRO A 10 16.84 13.63 4.87
CA PRO A 10 15.73 12.87 5.44
C PRO A 10 14.46 13.71 5.40
N VAL A 11 13.46 13.26 4.67
CA VAL A 11 12.12 13.84 4.69
C VAL A 11 11.38 13.24 5.89
N GLU A 12 10.72 14.07 6.70
CA GLU A 12 9.98 13.61 7.89
C GLU A 12 8.72 12.80 7.54
N ASP A 13 8.22 12.92 6.30
CA ASP A 13 7.05 12.16 5.84
C ASP A 13 7.38 10.67 5.65
N PRO A 14 6.58 9.76 6.23
CA PRO A 14 6.81 8.33 6.10
C PRO A 14 6.70 7.90 4.63
N VAL A 15 7.79 7.32 4.10
CA VAL A 15 7.84 6.76 2.74
C VAL A 15 6.85 5.60 2.57
N ILE A 16 6.59 4.85 3.64
CA ILE A 16 5.57 3.80 3.72
C ILE A 16 4.78 4.01 5.01
N ALA A 17 3.46 3.99 4.91
CA ALA A 17 2.55 4.06 6.06
C ALA A 17 1.55 2.90 6.03
N LEU A 18 1.20 2.40 7.21
CA LEU A 18 0.12 1.42 7.39
C LEU A 18 -1.08 2.13 8.00
N GLY A 19 -2.27 1.78 7.52
CA GLY A 19 -3.51 2.43 7.94
C GLY A 19 -4.68 1.47 8.07
N LEU A 20 -5.77 2.00 8.60
CA LEU A 20 -7.07 1.33 8.61
C LEU A 20 -8.11 2.26 8.00
N THR A 21 -8.88 1.75 7.04
CA THR A 21 -10.09 2.44 6.57
C THR A 21 -11.33 1.68 6.98
N SER A 22 -12.28 2.38 7.60
CA SER A 22 -13.62 1.87 7.87
C SER A 22 -14.52 2.05 6.63
N LEU A 23 -15.11 0.97 6.14
CA LEU A 23 -16.03 0.98 5.00
C LEU A 23 -17.33 0.25 5.34
N ASN A 24 -18.42 0.68 4.72
CA ASN A 24 -19.63 -0.13 4.65
C ASN A 24 -19.62 -0.92 3.34
N ASP A 25 -19.18 -2.17 3.41
CA ASP A 25 -19.00 -3.08 2.28
C ASP A 25 -20.25 -3.95 2.02
N GLY A 26 -21.44 -3.46 2.37
CA GLY A 26 -22.71 -4.16 2.19
C GLY A 26 -23.02 -5.20 3.28
N GLY A 27 -22.26 -5.22 4.37
CA GLY A 27 -22.47 -6.08 5.54
C GLY A 27 -23.18 -5.40 6.72
N ALA A 28 -22.91 -5.90 7.94
CA ALA A 28 -23.54 -5.47 9.20
C ALA A 28 -23.01 -4.13 9.77
N GLY A 29 -22.64 -3.18 8.92
CA GLY A 29 -22.09 -1.87 9.32
C GLY A 29 -20.63 -1.65 8.90
N LEU A 30 -20.00 -0.63 9.51
CA LEU A 30 -18.63 -0.25 9.19
C LEU A 30 -17.64 -1.33 9.64
N ARG A 31 -16.77 -1.75 8.72
CA ARG A 31 -15.68 -2.70 8.98
C ARG A 31 -14.35 -2.10 8.58
N ASN A 32 -13.31 -2.38 9.36
CA ASN A 32 -11.97 -1.86 9.11
C ASN A 32 -11.21 -2.77 8.14
N HIS A 33 -10.58 -2.18 7.14
CA HIS A 33 -9.69 -2.85 6.20
C HIS A 33 -8.26 -2.34 6.37
N LEU A 34 -7.28 -3.21 6.16
CA LEU A 34 -5.87 -2.83 6.18
C LEU A 34 -5.50 -2.04 4.92
N ASP A 35 -4.80 -0.93 5.10
CA ASP A 35 -4.25 -0.12 4.02
C ASP A 35 -2.71 -0.07 4.09
N ILE A 36 -2.09 0.07 2.92
CA ILE A 36 -0.68 0.46 2.77
C ILE A 36 -0.58 1.64 1.82
N SER A 37 0.07 2.68 2.30
CA SER A 37 0.40 3.86 1.51
C SER A 37 1.89 3.92 1.28
N TYR A 38 2.33 4.30 0.08
CA TYR A 38 3.74 4.54 -0.18
C TYR A 38 3.98 5.68 -1.17
N LYS A 39 5.05 6.44 -0.92
CA LYS A 39 5.53 7.51 -1.82
C LYS A 39 6.41 6.91 -2.90
N ARG A 40 6.17 7.28 -4.16
CA ARG A 40 6.95 6.87 -5.33
C ARG A 40 7.42 8.09 -6.11
N ASN A 41 8.67 8.03 -6.59
CA ASN A 41 9.18 8.94 -7.61
C ASN A 41 8.63 8.56 -9.00
N LEU A 42 7.96 9.52 -9.66
CA LEU A 42 7.32 9.31 -10.96
C LEU A 42 8.31 9.15 -12.11
N SER A 43 9.57 9.60 -11.94
CA SER A 43 10.65 9.38 -12.91
C SER A 43 11.40 8.06 -12.72
N ALA A 44 11.07 7.27 -11.69
CA ALA A 44 11.70 5.98 -11.42
C ALA A 44 11.01 4.86 -12.22
N ASP A 45 11.22 4.85 -13.54
CA ASP A 45 10.61 3.89 -14.47
C ASP A 45 11.17 2.47 -14.33
N GLU A 46 12.39 2.33 -13.81
CA GLU A 46 13.03 1.05 -13.51
C GLU A 46 12.44 0.37 -12.25
N ALA A 47 11.67 1.08 -11.42
CA ALA A 47 11.12 0.53 -10.18
C ALA A 47 9.67 0.08 -10.39
N LEU A 48 9.40 -1.20 -10.12
CA LEU A 48 8.06 -1.78 -10.07
C LEU A 48 7.63 -2.00 -8.61
N PHE A 49 6.49 -1.42 -8.26
CA PHE A 49 5.88 -1.57 -6.94
C PHE A 49 4.67 -2.51 -7.04
N ARG A 50 4.56 -3.47 -6.12
CA ARG A 50 3.43 -4.39 -6.02
C ARG A 50 2.98 -4.52 -4.57
N ALA A 51 1.74 -4.18 -4.29
CA ALA A 51 1.11 -4.46 -3.01
C ALA A 51 0.50 -5.86 -3.06
N GLU A 52 0.67 -6.65 -1.99
CA GLU A 52 0.20 -8.03 -1.91
C GLU A 52 -0.27 -8.36 -0.50
N ILE A 53 -1.20 -9.30 -0.39
CA ILE A 53 -1.65 -9.88 0.87
C ILE A 53 -1.40 -11.38 0.94
N SER A 54 -1.37 -11.92 2.15
CA SER A 54 -1.19 -13.35 2.40
C SER A 54 -1.87 -13.78 3.70
N PRO A 55 -2.50 -14.96 3.78
CA PRO A 55 -3.02 -15.50 5.04
C PRO A 55 -1.95 -16.26 5.87
N ASP A 56 -0.80 -16.59 5.28
CA ASP A 56 0.17 -17.54 5.84
C ASP A 56 1.65 -17.15 5.66
N LEU A 57 1.94 -15.96 5.10
CA LEU A 57 3.27 -15.45 4.74
C LEU A 57 4.00 -16.22 3.63
N GLN A 58 3.39 -17.27 3.07
CA GLN A 58 3.96 -18.10 2.02
C GLN A 58 3.29 -17.83 0.67
N ASN A 59 1.95 -17.80 0.67
CA ASN A 59 1.13 -17.60 -0.51
C ASN A 59 0.71 -16.14 -0.61
N TRP A 60 1.42 -15.39 -1.47
CA TRP A 60 1.17 -13.97 -1.72
C TRP A 60 0.25 -13.78 -2.92
N ASN A 61 -0.73 -12.89 -2.79
CA ASN A 61 -1.66 -12.56 -3.85
C ASN A 61 -1.78 -11.04 -4.03
N SER A 62 -1.88 -10.60 -5.27
CA SER A 62 -2.07 -9.19 -5.65
C SER A 62 -3.47 -8.89 -6.19
N LEU A 63 -4.37 -9.88 -6.21
CA LEU A 63 -5.72 -9.74 -6.78
C LEU A 63 -6.74 -9.26 -5.75
N ASP A 64 -6.58 -9.66 -4.49
CA ASP A 64 -7.49 -9.29 -3.40
C ASP A 64 -7.02 -8.04 -2.64
N ILE A 65 -6.32 -7.15 -3.34
CA ILE A 65 -5.86 -5.86 -2.84
C ILE A 65 -6.17 -4.79 -3.90
N HIS A 66 -6.75 -3.68 -3.47
CA HIS A 66 -7.31 -2.68 -4.36
C HIS A 66 -6.54 -1.37 -4.24
N LEU A 67 -6.15 -0.81 -5.38
CA LEU A 67 -5.68 0.58 -5.42
C LEU A 67 -6.87 1.51 -5.16
N VAL A 68 -6.83 2.25 -4.07
CA VAL A 68 -7.95 3.12 -3.63
C VAL A 68 -7.63 4.61 -3.74
N SER A 69 -6.35 4.98 -3.83
CA SER A 69 -5.94 6.37 -4.03
C SER A 69 -4.61 6.47 -4.78
N ILE A 70 -4.50 7.51 -5.61
CA ILE A 70 -3.23 8.06 -6.09
C ILE A 70 -3.30 9.57 -5.85
N GLU A 71 -2.39 10.08 -5.03
CA GLU A 71 -2.23 11.51 -4.77
C GLU A 71 -0.93 12.00 -5.39
N ASN A 72 -1.02 12.90 -6.37
CA ASN A 72 0.16 13.52 -6.98
C ASN A 72 0.51 14.80 -6.22
N HIS A 73 1.77 14.92 -5.77
CA HIS A 73 2.19 16.07 -4.96
C HIS A 73 2.72 17.25 -5.80
N GLY A 74 2.84 17.11 -7.12
CA GLY A 74 3.37 18.16 -8.01
C GLY A 74 4.89 18.37 -7.93
N ASP A 75 5.60 17.60 -7.12
CA ASP A 75 7.05 17.64 -6.91
C ASP A 75 7.81 16.52 -7.66
N GLY A 76 7.13 15.81 -8.57
CA GLY A 76 7.67 14.63 -9.23
C GLY A 76 7.48 13.32 -8.44
N THR A 77 6.75 13.36 -7.34
CA THR A 77 6.35 12.18 -6.55
C THR A 77 4.84 12.04 -6.43
N ALA A 78 4.39 10.83 -6.09
CA ALA A 78 3.00 10.55 -5.78
C ALA A 78 2.88 9.50 -4.67
N THR A 79 1.83 9.61 -3.86
CA THR A 79 1.46 8.61 -2.85
C THR A 79 0.40 7.68 -3.42
N TYR A 80 0.66 6.37 -3.33
CA TYR A 80 -0.27 5.32 -3.75
C TYR A 80 -0.80 4.63 -2.50
N THR A 81 -2.12 4.46 -2.41
CA THR A 81 -2.76 3.74 -1.30
C THR A 81 -3.46 2.50 -1.83
N TYR A 82 -3.07 1.35 -1.28
CA TYR A 82 -3.71 0.07 -1.53
C TYR A 82 -4.44 -0.43 -0.28
N ARG A 83 -5.53 -1.15 -0.47
CA ARG A 83 -6.41 -1.66 0.59
C ARG A 83 -6.72 -3.15 0.41
N SER A 84 -6.65 -3.94 1.48
CA SER A 84 -7.10 -5.33 1.46
C SER A 84 -8.60 -5.42 1.15
N ALA A 85 -9.00 -6.37 0.31
CA ALA A 85 -10.41 -6.68 0.06
C ALA A 85 -11.10 -7.28 1.30
N PHE A 86 -10.35 -7.77 2.29
CA PHE A 86 -10.89 -8.41 3.48
C PHE A 86 -10.90 -7.45 4.67
N PRO A 87 -12.04 -7.32 5.38
CA PRO A 87 -12.05 -6.60 6.63
C PRO A 87 -11.32 -7.40 7.71
N ILE A 88 -10.81 -6.69 8.71
CA ILE A 88 -10.26 -7.28 9.92
C ILE A 88 -11.30 -8.22 10.53
N GLY A 89 -10.87 -9.45 10.81
CA GLY A 89 -11.72 -10.51 11.37
C GLY A 89 -12.41 -11.40 10.34
N ALA A 90 -12.38 -11.07 9.04
CA ALA A 90 -12.90 -11.97 7.99
C ALA A 90 -12.06 -13.24 7.82
N ARG A 91 -10.78 -13.19 8.21
CA ARG A 91 -9.83 -14.30 8.18
C ARG A 91 -9.14 -14.41 9.53
N LYS A 92 -8.68 -15.62 9.86
CA LYS A 92 -7.96 -15.88 11.12
C LYS A 92 -6.68 -15.04 11.24
N ARG A 93 -5.98 -14.86 10.12
CA ARG A 93 -4.76 -14.04 9.97
C ARG A 93 -4.71 -13.50 8.54
N GLU A 94 -4.14 -12.32 8.41
CA GLU A 94 -3.82 -11.71 7.13
C GLU A 94 -2.60 -10.81 7.30
N PHE A 95 -1.73 -10.85 6.31
CA PHE A 95 -0.48 -10.10 6.23
C PHE A 95 -0.49 -9.30 4.95
N LEU A 96 0.15 -8.15 4.97
CA LEU A 96 0.22 -7.25 3.85
C LEU A 96 1.68 -6.82 3.65
N ARG A 97 2.12 -6.74 2.39
CA ARG A 97 3.47 -6.28 2.03
C ARG A 97 3.45 -5.36 0.82
N LEU A 98 4.52 -4.59 0.70
CA LEU A 98 4.90 -3.90 -0.53
C LEU A 98 6.19 -4.52 -1.05
N GLN A 99 6.16 -5.02 -2.27
CA GLN A 99 7.34 -5.49 -2.99
C GLN A 99 7.83 -4.41 -3.94
N VAL A 100 9.13 -4.10 -3.89
CA VAL A 100 9.78 -3.16 -4.82
C VAL A 100 10.83 -3.94 -5.61
N ILE A 101 10.67 -4.01 -6.93
CA ILE A 101 11.53 -4.75 -7.84
C ILE A 101 12.18 -3.77 -8.81
N ARG A 102 13.49 -3.90 -9.03
CA ARG A 102 14.16 -3.25 -10.15
C ARG A 102 13.92 -4.07 -11.42
N ARG A 103 13.45 -3.43 -12.48
CA ARG A 103 13.30 -4.02 -13.81
C ARG A 103 14.66 -4.29 -14.45
#